data_AF-A0A5R9DW82-F1
#
_entry.id   AF-A0A5R9DW82-F1
#
_cell.length_a   1.000
_cell.length_b   1.000
_cell.length_c   1.000
_cell.angle_alpha   90.00
_cell.angle_beta   90.00
_cell.angle_gamma   90.00
#
_symmetry.space_group_name_H-M   'P 1'
#
loop_
_entity.id
_entity.type
_entity.pdbx_description
1 polymer ?
#
loop_
_entity_poly.entity_id
_entity_poly.type
_entity_poly.pdbx_seq_one_letter_code
_entity_poly.pdbx_strand_id
1 'polypeptide(L)'
;MRLASTHAAVQRIWTVHLRPQTGGPALTCPRCAHSPVLPAASARSAALTHLARHARADTLPGYLRICQCRALGCHWHPRHRGCAGPVLLALTCDRGGRAWRLADACAACAAAMSRTAVVPPTLLGTGRAQPAAGMARPARTTPPFGPAEQQRVREMLTYLATALPRFSSPAARLLALQCALRADHHGQIRLPHGFLRGMRLHGRAELWLELEHAGWLHRLSRRCSPVQAQLLDAAVLHQAPGRTARIRAAQWALRPAPLAASPGLPCALRLTALALAAHSTAGAGGGELDALARQCGQPPQQLEDLLDQLVRARLVTAWHHHHDSGEVRWELPAHSPPSEDAAREAGA
;
A
#
# COMPACT_ATOMS: atom_id res chain seq x y z
N MET A 1 34.50 12.20 -9.84
CA MET A 1 34.09 12.58 -8.47
C MET A 1 32.62 12.20 -8.32
N ARG A 2 32.30 11.20 -7.48
CA ARG A 2 30.98 10.56 -7.40
C ARG A 2 30.12 11.23 -6.33
N LEU A 3 28.88 11.59 -6.64
CA LEU A 3 27.84 11.88 -5.65
C LEU A 3 26.68 10.92 -5.85
N ALA A 4 26.62 9.92 -4.96
CA ALA A 4 25.56 8.94 -4.87
C ALA A 4 24.33 9.58 -4.19
N SER A 5 23.22 9.67 -4.90
CA SER A 5 21.92 10.00 -4.29
C SER A 5 21.35 8.73 -3.64
N THR A 6 21.55 8.62 -2.33
CA THR A 6 20.99 7.60 -1.44
C THR A 6 19.49 7.74 -1.32
N HIS A 7 18.78 7.04 -2.20
CA HIS A 7 17.33 6.95 -2.18
C HIS A 7 16.87 6.03 -1.02
N ALA A 8 16.67 6.60 0.18
CA ALA A 8 16.33 5.90 1.40
C ALA A 8 15.12 4.96 1.22
N ALA A 9 15.38 3.64 1.15
CA ALA A 9 14.36 2.66 1.47
C ALA A 9 13.90 2.92 2.90
N VAL A 10 12.59 2.94 3.16
CA VAL A 10 12.07 2.96 4.53
C VAL A 10 12.47 1.64 5.18
N GLN A 11 13.67 1.63 5.77
CA GLN A 11 14.17 0.49 6.50
C GLN A 11 13.35 0.40 7.79
N ARG A 12 12.46 -0.60 7.88
CA ARG A 12 11.73 -0.92 9.11
C ARG A 12 12.59 -1.75 10.04
N ILE A 13 13.76 -1.18 10.34
CA ILE A 13 14.79 -1.74 11.19
C ILE A 13 15.25 -0.60 12.07
N TRP A 14 14.93 -0.68 13.35
CA TRP A 14 15.41 0.25 14.36
C TRP A 14 16.28 -0.53 15.32
N THR A 15 17.49 -0.02 15.55
CA THR A 15 18.43 -0.62 16.51
C THR A 15 18.79 0.45 17.52
N VAL A 16 18.81 0.07 18.79
CA VAL A 16 19.34 0.89 19.88
C VAL A 16 20.38 0.07 20.63
N HIS A 17 21.42 0.75 21.12
CA HIS A 17 22.45 0.13 21.93
C HIS A 17 22.54 0.81 23.30
N LEU A 18 22.65 0.00 24.34
CA LEU A 18 22.96 0.43 25.70
C LEU A 18 24.45 0.26 25.94
N ARG A 19 25.19 1.37 25.91
CA ARG A 19 26.64 1.41 26.15
C ARG A 19 26.92 1.74 27.62
N PRO A 20 27.77 0.99 28.33
CA PRO A 20 28.18 1.36 29.68
C PRO A 20 28.85 2.74 29.67
N GLN A 21 28.47 3.63 30.57
CA GLN A 21 29.16 4.89 30.86
C GLN A 21 29.21 5.14 32.37
N THR A 22 30.08 6.05 32.79
CA THR A 22 30.10 6.58 34.16
C THR A 22 28.75 7.24 34.46
N GLY A 23 28.07 6.78 35.52
CA GLY A 23 26.73 7.24 35.89
C GLY A 23 25.56 6.43 35.30
N GLY A 24 25.81 5.43 34.45
CA GLY A 24 24.79 4.50 33.96
C GLY A 24 24.92 4.16 32.47
N PRO A 25 24.10 3.21 31.96
CA PRO A 25 24.08 2.90 30.53
C PRO A 25 23.54 4.08 29.70
N ALA A 26 24.29 4.48 28.68
CA ALA A 26 23.84 5.44 27.68
C ALA A 26 23.09 4.73 26.55
N LEU A 27 21.90 5.23 26.22
CA LEU A 27 21.13 4.77 25.07
C LEU A 27 21.61 5.50 23.81
N THR A 28 22.08 4.74 22.83
CA THR A 28 22.53 5.25 21.53
C THR A 28 21.62 4.72 20.43
N CYS A 29 21.15 5.63 19.57
CA CYS A 29 20.34 5.29 18.41
C CYS A 29 20.98 5.94 17.17
N PRO A 30 21.28 5.20 16.10
CA PRO A 30 21.91 5.78 14.89
C PRO A 30 21.01 6.78 14.15
N ARG A 31 19.72 6.88 14.53
CA ARG A 31 18.76 7.82 13.94
C ARG A 31 18.49 9.06 14.79
N CYS A 32 18.97 9.10 16.02
CA CYS A 32 18.74 10.22 16.93
C CYS A 32 20.09 10.82 17.33
N ALA A 33 20.20 12.14 17.29
CA ALA A 33 21.40 12.84 17.71
C ALA A 33 21.63 12.77 19.24
N HIS A 34 20.55 12.64 20.01
CA HIS A 34 20.62 12.63 21.47
C HIS A 34 20.84 11.23 22.04
N SER A 35 21.84 11.08 22.91
CA SER A 35 22.19 9.84 23.60
C SER A 35 22.11 10.02 25.13
N PRO A 36 20.93 9.82 25.75
CA PRO A 36 20.76 10.05 27.18
C PRO A 36 21.46 8.95 28.00
N VAL A 37 22.07 9.35 29.12
CA VAL A 37 22.51 8.44 30.18
C VAL A 37 21.32 8.09 31.06
N LEU A 38 21.11 6.81 31.33
CA LEU A 38 19.92 6.31 32.00
C LEU A 38 20.30 5.60 33.30
N PRO A 39 19.43 5.64 34.33
CA PRO A 39 19.55 4.75 35.47
C PRO A 39 19.56 3.28 35.01
N ALA A 40 20.43 2.45 35.58
CA ALA A 40 20.58 1.06 35.16
C ALA A 40 19.26 0.26 35.21
N ALA A 41 18.42 0.53 36.22
CA ALA A 41 17.12 -0.14 36.40
C ALA A 41 16.10 0.19 35.30
N SER A 42 16.15 1.38 34.68
CA SER A 42 15.19 1.81 33.64
C SER A 42 15.75 1.73 32.22
N ALA A 43 17.03 1.37 32.06
CA ALA A 43 17.70 1.34 30.77
C ALA A 43 17.00 0.47 29.72
N ARG A 44 16.50 -0.70 30.14
CA ARG A 44 15.77 -1.63 29.27
C ARG A 44 14.41 -1.08 28.85
N SER A 45 13.62 -0.57 29.78
CA SER A 45 12.29 -0.01 29.47
C SER A 45 12.39 1.25 28.61
N ALA A 46 13.42 2.07 28.83
CA ALA A 46 13.74 3.22 27.98
C ALA A 46 14.13 2.81 26.56
N ALA A 47 14.93 1.75 26.39
CA ALA A 47 15.28 1.20 25.07
C ALA A 47 14.03 0.73 24.30
N LEU A 48 13.13 0.00 24.96
CA LEU A 48 11.88 -0.45 24.35
C LEU A 48 10.95 0.72 24.01
N THR A 49 10.81 1.68 24.91
CA THR A 49 10.00 2.89 24.68
C THR A 49 10.53 3.69 23.50
N HIS A 50 11.85 3.81 23.38
CA HIS A 50 12.51 4.49 22.28
C HIS A 50 12.28 3.77 20.93
N LEU A 51 12.44 2.45 20.90
CA LEU A 51 12.12 1.63 19.71
C LEU A 51 10.65 1.72 19.32
N ALA A 52 9.73 1.69 20.30
CA ALA A 52 8.30 1.84 20.05
C ALA A 52 7.94 3.22 19.51
N ARG A 53 8.65 4.29 19.91
CA ARG A 53 8.47 5.62 19.33
C ARG A 53 8.80 5.64 17.85
N HIS A 54 9.94 5.07 17.46
CA HIS A 54 10.32 4.96 16.05
C HIS A 54 9.32 4.12 15.25
N ALA A 55 8.88 2.98 15.80
CA ALA A 55 7.93 2.10 15.11
C ALA A 55 6.55 2.75 14.90
N ARG A 56 6.14 3.67 15.79
CA ARG A 56 4.90 4.45 15.69
C ARG A 56 5.03 5.66 14.78
N ALA A 57 6.19 6.32 14.76
CA ALA A 57 6.45 7.43 13.85
C ALA A 57 6.56 6.95 12.40
N ASP A 58 7.30 5.87 12.20
CA ASP A 58 7.38 5.16 10.93
C ASP A 58 6.25 4.12 10.90
N THR A 59 4.97 4.49 10.72
CA THR A 59 3.91 3.49 10.51
C THR A 59 3.89 3.03 9.05
N LEU A 60 3.69 1.74 8.83
CA LEU A 60 3.55 1.18 7.49
C LEU A 60 2.43 0.15 7.49
N PRO A 61 1.46 0.26 6.56
CA PRO A 61 0.40 -0.74 6.42
C PRO A 61 0.95 -2.15 6.27
N GLY A 62 0.30 -3.14 6.90
CA GLY A 62 0.76 -4.53 6.94
C GLY A 62 1.10 -5.13 5.57
N TYR A 63 0.34 -4.76 4.53
CA TYR A 63 0.56 -5.24 3.16
C TYR A 63 1.79 -4.63 2.45
N LEU A 64 2.37 -3.55 3.00
CA LEU A 64 3.64 -2.97 2.53
C LEU A 64 4.83 -3.44 3.38
N ARG A 65 4.58 -4.13 4.49
CA ARG A 65 5.62 -4.70 5.34
C ARG A 65 6.24 -5.89 4.63
N ILE A 66 7.56 -5.87 4.53
CA ILE A 66 8.34 -6.98 4.00
C ILE A 66 9.28 -7.47 5.08
N CYS A 67 9.59 -8.76 5.07
CA CYS A 67 10.63 -9.28 5.93
C CYS A 67 11.96 -8.60 5.60
N GLN A 68 12.59 -8.01 6.60
CA GLN A 68 13.86 -7.32 6.45
C GLN A 68 15.06 -8.29 6.42
N CYS A 69 14.82 -9.62 6.43
CA CYS A 69 15.84 -10.66 6.19
C CYS A 69 16.59 -10.46 4.86
N ARG A 70 15.85 -10.07 3.80
CA ARG A 70 16.30 -9.82 2.42
C ARG A 70 17.24 -10.89 1.81
N ALA A 71 17.13 -12.16 2.22
CA ALA A 71 18.23 -13.13 2.18
C ALA A 71 18.84 -13.47 0.80
N LEU A 72 20.09 -13.06 0.61
CA LEU A 72 21.31 -13.91 0.58
C LEU A 72 22.30 -13.26 1.57
N GLY A 73 22.90 -14.02 2.51
CA GLY A 73 23.88 -13.48 3.48
C GLY A 73 23.30 -12.73 4.71
N CYS A 74 22.04 -12.96 5.08
CA CYS A 74 21.48 -12.37 6.30
C CYS A 74 22.15 -12.94 7.56
N HIS A 75 22.67 -12.08 8.43
CA HIS A 75 23.35 -12.47 9.68
C HIS A 75 22.41 -12.54 10.90
N TRP A 76 21.10 -12.34 10.71
CA TRP A 76 20.14 -12.26 11.83
C TRP A 76 19.71 -13.63 12.35
N HIS A 77 19.71 -14.64 11.48
CA HIS A 77 19.35 -16.01 11.79
C HIS A 77 20.28 -16.99 11.08
N PRO A 78 20.41 -18.24 11.58
CA PRO A 78 21.04 -19.33 10.85
C PRO A 78 20.35 -19.58 9.49
N ARG A 79 21.00 -20.35 8.61
CA ARG A 79 20.39 -20.74 7.33
C ARG A 79 19.14 -21.60 7.59
N HIS A 80 18.04 -21.24 6.92
CA HIS A 80 16.77 -22.00 6.94
C HIS A 80 16.15 -21.99 5.55
N ARG A 81 15.00 -22.66 5.38
CA ARG A 81 14.34 -22.91 4.08
C ARG A 81 13.87 -21.65 3.33
N GLY A 82 13.99 -20.46 3.93
CA GLY A 82 13.72 -19.18 3.29
C GLY A 82 12.60 -18.40 3.95
N CYS A 83 12.43 -17.15 3.52
CA CYS A 83 11.50 -16.19 4.11
C CYS A 83 10.03 -16.62 3.81
N ALA A 84 9.26 -17.05 4.83
CA ALA A 84 7.88 -17.57 4.72
C ALA A 84 6.96 -17.17 5.90
N GLY A 85 5.65 -17.16 5.66
CA GLY A 85 4.63 -16.78 6.65
C GLY A 85 4.35 -15.26 6.74
N PRO A 86 3.42 -14.83 7.61
CA PRO A 86 3.05 -13.42 7.75
C PRO A 86 4.22 -12.56 8.26
N VAL A 87 4.26 -11.29 7.86
CA VAL A 87 5.26 -10.33 8.35
C VAL A 87 4.78 -9.72 9.66
N LEU A 88 5.58 -9.96 10.70
CA LEU A 88 5.35 -9.57 12.08
C LEU A 88 6.36 -8.50 12.48
N LEU A 89 6.08 -7.79 13.59
CA LEU A 89 7.10 -6.96 14.23
C LEU A 89 7.88 -7.83 15.20
N ALA A 90 9.17 -8.01 14.96
CA ALA A 90 10.05 -8.84 15.76
C ALA A 90 11.02 -7.96 16.56
N LEU A 91 10.96 -8.09 17.89
CA LEU A 91 11.93 -7.50 18.81
C LEU A 91 13.01 -8.54 19.10
N THR A 92 14.23 -8.28 18.64
CA THR A 92 15.38 -9.16 18.84
C THR A 92 16.39 -8.49 19.76
N CYS A 93 16.89 -9.24 20.73
CA CYS A 93 17.92 -8.78 21.65
C CYS A 93 19.19 -9.60 21.47
N ASP A 94 20.35 -8.96 21.45
CA ASP A 94 21.62 -9.67 21.45
C ASP A 94 21.83 -10.50 22.73
N ARG A 95 22.81 -11.41 22.71
CA ARG A 95 23.11 -12.28 23.87
C ARG A 95 23.49 -11.47 25.11
N GLY A 96 24.12 -10.30 24.92
CA GLY A 96 24.56 -9.41 26.00
C GLY A 96 23.47 -8.51 26.59
N GLY A 97 22.28 -8.43 26.00
CA GLY A 97 21.24 -7.48 26.44
C GLY A 97 21.51 -6.01 26.07
N ARG A 98 22.57 -5.76 25.30
CA ARG A 98 23.12 -4.42 25.02
C ARG A 98 22.66 -3.88 23.68
N ALA A 99 22.25 -4.72 22.76
CA ALA A 99 21.69 -4.30 21.48
C ALA A 99 20.26 -4.82 21.36
N TRP A 100 19.34 -3.90 21.11
CA TRP A 100 17.93 -4.19 20.88
C TRP A 100 17.56 -3.75 19.48
N ARG A 101 16.97 -4.66 18.72
CA ARG A 101 16.52 -4.43 17.36
C ARG A 101 15.05 -4.69 17.24
N LEU A 102 14.32 -3.74 16.71
CA LEU A 102 12.93 -3.90 16.31
C LEU A 102 12.89 -3.89 14.78
N ALA A 103 12.36 -4.96 14.19
CA ALA A 103 12.33 -5.08 12.74
C ALA A 103 11.11 -5.84 12.23
N ASP A 104 10.73 -5.57 10.99
CA ASP A 104 9.76 -6.40 10.29
C ASP A 104 10.40 -7.74 9.90
N ALA A 105 9.82 -8.87 10.33
CA ALA A 105 10.29 -10.21 10.01
C ALA A 105 9.12 -11.15 9.72
N CYS A 106 9.26 -12.03 8.71
CA CYS A 106 8.28 -13.09 8.49
C CYS A 106 8.30 -14.11 9.63
N ALA A 107 7.21 -14.84 9.83
CA ALA A 107 7.10 -15.84 10.89
C ALA A 107 8.24 -16.87 10.88
N ALA A 108 8.65 -17.37 9.70
CA ALA A 108 9.77 -18.32 9.61
C ALA A 108 11.11 -17.69 10.06
N CYS A 109 11.39 -16.45 9.66
CA CYS A 109 12.59 -15.74 10.12
C CYS A 109 12.52 -15.40 11.61
N ALA A 110 11.35 -14.98 12.10
CA ALA A 110 11.14 -14.69 13.51
C ALA A 110 11.41 -15.93 14.38
N ALA A 111 10.95 -17.10 13.94
CA ALA A 111 11.21 -18.38 14.61
C ALA A 111 12.68 -18.81 14.53
N ALA A 112 13.38 -18.48 13.45
CA ALA A 112 14.79 -18.84 13.26
C ALA A 112 15.78 -17.91 14.00
N MET A 113 15.34 -16.71 14.43
CA MET A 113 16.20 -15.77 15.17
C MET A 113 16.25 -16.14 16.65
N SER A 114 17.45 -16.09 17.24
CA SER A 114 17.62 -16.30 18.68
C SER A 114 17.22 -15.05 19.48
N ARG A 115 16.58 -15.24 20.65
CA ARG A 115 16.19 -14.15 21.57
C ARG A 115 15.29 -13.10 20.91
N THR A 116 14.35 -13.58 20.12
CA THR A 116 13.34 -12.78 19.44
C THR A 116 11.97 -12.98 20.09
N ALA A 117 11.28 -11.88 20.35
CA ALA A 117 9.87 -11.86 20.72
C ALA A 117 9.06 -11.22 19.61
N VAL A 118 7.93 -11.83 19.26
CA VAL A 118 6.94 -11.20 18.37
C VAL A 118 6.20 -10.14 19.18
N VAL A 119 6.18 -8.90 18.69
CA VAL A 119 5.40 -7.81 19.29
C VAL A 119 3.97 -7.89 18.77
N PRO A 120 2.96 -8.16 19.64
CA PRO A 120 1.57 -8.20 19.23
C PRO A 120 1.14 -6.87 18.60
N PRO A 121 0.29 -6.90 17.54
CA PRO A 121 -0.21 -5.68 16.90
C PRO A 121 -0.92 -4.73 17.87
N THR A 122 -1.58 -5.29 18.90
CA THR A 122 -2.33 -4.58 19.94
C THR A 122 -1.46 -3.64 20.76
N LEU A 123 -0.18 -3.97 21.01
CA LEU A 123 0.72 -3.15 21.83
C LEU A 123 1.22 -1.88 21.14
N LEU A 124 1.06 -1.77 19.82
CA LEU A 124 1.41 -0.56 19.06
C LEU A 124 0.23 0.40 18.92
N GLY A 125 -1.00 -0.08 19.14
CA GLY A 125 -2.25 0.69 19.06
C GLY A 125 -2.65 1.37 20.36
N THR A 126 -2.12 0.94 21.51
CA THR A 126 -2.46 1.52 22.81
C THR A 126 -1.51 2.66 23.19
N GLY A 127 -1.64 3.80 22.50
CA GLY A 127 -1.26 5.08 23.09
C GLY A 127 -2.33 5.47 24.11
N ARG A 128 -2.17 5.04 25.36
CA ARG A 128 -2.99 5.50 26.49
C ARG A 128 -2.74 7.01 26.62
N ALA A 129 -3.70 7.82 26.19
CA ALA A 129 -3.68 9.25 26.42
C ALA A 129 -3.94 9.49 27.91
N GLN A 130 -2.97 10.09 28.59
CA GLN A 130 -3.20 10.68 29.91
C GLN A 130 -4.06 11.94 29.74
N PRO A 131 -5.01 12.21 30.65
CA PRO A 131 -6.01 13.23 30.46
C PRO A 131 -5.42 14.60 30.75
N ALA A 132 -5.15 15.37 29.70
CA ALA A 132 -5.05 16.82 29.82
C ALA A 132 -6.40 17.40 29.43
N ALA A 133 -7.08 17.98 30.42
CA ALA A 133 -8.31 18.71 30.26
C ALA A 133 -8.17 19.81 29.20
N GLY A 134 -9.20 19.99 28.37
CA GLY A 134 -9.33 21.16 27.51
C GLY A 134 -9.69 20.83 26.06
N MET A 135 -10.95 21.12 25.73
CA MET A 135 -11.54 21.26 24.39
C MET A 135 -11.66 19.98 23.55
N ALA A 136 -12.83 19.36 23.70
CA ALA A 136 -13.40 18.46 22.72
C ALA A 136 -13.38 19.08 21.31
N ARG A 137 -12.54 18.52 20.42
CA ARG A 137 -12.68 18.71 18.98
C ARG A 137 -13.38 17.47 18.43
N PRO A 138 -14.48 17.61 17.68
CA PRO A 138 -15.19 16.46 17.16
C PRO A 138 -14.24 15.65 16.28
N ALA A 139 -14.21 14.34 16.53
CA ALA A 139 -13.52 13.38 15.71
C ALA A 139 -14.09 13.46 14.29
N ARG A 140 -13.36 14.13 13.39
CA ARG A 140 -13.66 14.08 11.97
C ARG A 140 -13.35 12.67 11.48
N THR A 141 -14.36 11.81 11.49
CA THR A 141 -14.52 10.66 10.59
C THR A 141 -14.56 11.15 9.14
N THR A 142 -13.43 11.67 8.66
CA THR A 142 -13.24 11.90 7.22
C THR A 142 -12.71 10.59 6.66
N PRO A 143 -13.34 9.96 5.66
CA PRO A 143 -12.72 8.82 4.99
C PRO A 143 -11.32 9.24 4.50
N PRO A 144 -10.30 8.37 4.56
CA PRO A 144 -8.90 8.73 4.28
C PRO A 144 -8.67 9.24 2.84
N PHE A 145 -9.65 9.09 1.97
CA PHE A 145 -9.68 9.47 0.56
C PHE A 145 -11.08 10.01 0.22
N GLY A 146 -11.16 11.02 -0.65
CA GLY A 146 -12.40 11.71 -0.98
C GLY A 146 -12.66 11.82 -2.48
N PRO A 147 -13.64 12.66 -2.90
CA PRO A 147 -14.04 12.82 -4.29
C PRO A 147 -12.91 13.34 -5.19
N ALA A 148 -11.94 14.06 -4.62
CA ALA A 148 -10.76 14.53 -5.35
C ALA A 148 -9.86 13.38 -5.81
N GLU A 149 -9.57 12.40 -4.95
CA GLU A 149 -8.77 11.23 -5.32
C GLU A 149 -9.50 10.35 -6.35
N GLN A 150 -10.80 10.17 -6.18
CA GLN A 150 -11.65 9.46 -7.14
C GLN A 150 -11.63 10.13 -8.53
N GLN A 151 -11.85 11.45 -8.57
CA GLN A 151 -11.81 12.24 -9.80
C GLN A 151 -10.47 12.11 -10.52
N ARG A 152 -9.36 12.13 -9.78
CA ARG A 152 -8.03 11.95 -10.36
C ARG A 152 -7.83 10.58 -10.98
N VAL A 153 -8.35 9.53 -10.34
CA VAL A 153 -8.25 8.19 -10.92
C VAL A 153 -9.12 8.06 -12.15
N ARG A 154 -10.30 8.67 -12.17
CA ARG A 154 -11.15 8.77 -13.37
C ARG A 154 -10.41 9.46 -14.52
N GLU A 155 -9.83 10.64 -14.28
CA GLU A 155 -9.02 11.38 -15.26
C GLU A 155 -7.87 10.53 -15.80
N MET A 156 -7.14 9.84 -14.92
CA MET A 156 -6.01 9.01 -15.31
C MET A 156 -6.43 7.76 -16.09
N LEU A 157 -7.55 7.13 -15.74
CA LEU A 157 -8.11 6.01 -16.50
C LEU A 157 -8.52 6.45 -17.91
N THR A 158 -9.17 7.61 -18.04
CA THR A 158 -9.53 8.19 -19.34
C THR A 158 -8.30 8.49 -20.18
N TYR A 159 -7.26 9.08 -19.58
CA TYR A 159 -5.99 9.30 -20.27
C TYR A 159 -5.32 7.98 -20.71
N LEU A 160 -5.29 6.96 -19.84
CA LEU A 160 -4.70 5.66 -20.20
C LEU A 160 -5.50 4.94 -21.29
N ALA A 161 -6.82 5.18 -21.37
CA ALA A 161 -7.65 4.65 -22.44
C ALA A 161 -7.23 5.17 -23.82
N THR A 162 -6.65 6.37 -23.90
CA THR A 162 -6.15 6.98 -25.14
C THR A 162 -4.65 6.74 -25.35
N ALA A 163 -3.86 6.71 -24.28
CA ALA A 163 -2.40 6.58 -24.36
C ALA A 163 -1.92 5.14 -24.52
N LEU A 164 -2.68 4.16 -24.03
CA LEU A 164 -2.32 2.75 -24.14
C LEU A 164 -3.05 2.09 -25.31
N PRO A 165 -2.37 1.22 -26.10
CA PRO A 165 -3.01 0.43 -27.12
C PRO A 165 -4.17 -0.42 -26.59
N ARG A 166 -5.15 -0.72 -27.45
CA ARG A 166 -6.32 -1.55 -27.10
C ARG A 166 -5.94 -2.96 -26.63
N PHE A 167 -4.82 -3.50 -27.13
CA PHE A 167 -4.31 -4.81 -26.74
C PHE A 167 -3.60 -4.83 -25.37
N SER A 168 -3.36 -3.67 -24.75
CA SER A 168 -2.74 -3.64 -23.42
C SER A 168 -3.65 -4.33 -22.40
N SER A 169 -3.12 -5.39 -21.78
CA SER A 169 -3.89 -6.23 -20.88
C SER A 169 -4.42 -5.43 -19.66
N PRO A 170 -5.51 -5.88 -19.01
CA PRO A 170 -6.00 -5.23 -17.79
C PRO A 170 -4.94 -5.15 -16.68
N ALA A 171 -4.05 -6.16 -16.62
CA ALA A 171 -2.94 -6.18 -15.69
C ALA A 171 -1.88 -5.10 -16.01
N ALA A 172 -1.56 -4.91 -17.30
CA ALA A 172 -0.67 -3.83 -17.74
C ALA A 172 -1.29 -2.45 -17.49
N ARG A 173 -2.60 -2.29 -17.71
CA ARG A 173 -3.34 -1.05 -17.42
C ARG A 173 -3.37 -0.71 -15.92
N LEU A 174 -3.58 -1.70 -15.04
CA LEU A 174 -3.47 -1.51 -13.58
C LEU A 174 -2.05 -1.08 -13.16
N LEU A 175 -1.03 -1.68 -13.78
CA LEU A 175 0.36 -1.30 -13.55
C LEU A 175 0.63 0.12 -14.04
N ALA A 176 0.20 0.46 -15.25
CA ALA A 176 0.33 1.78 -15.86
C ALA A 176 -0.34 2.85 -14.99
N LEU A 177 -1.55 2.62 -14.49
CA LEU A 177 -2.23 3.53 -13.57
C LEU A 177 -1.40 3.83 -12.32
N GLN A 178 -0.83 2.80 -11.70
CA GLN A 178 0.02 2.98 -10.51
C GLN A 178 1.34 3.67 -10.85
N CYS A 179 1.91 3.39 -12.01
CA CYS A 179 3.11 4.06 -12.51
C CYS A 179 2.84 5.56 -12.75
N ALA A 180 1.77 5.90 -13.48
CA ALA A 180 1.39 7.27 -13.80
C ALA A 180 1.13 8.12 -12.54
N LEU A 181 0.36 7.59 -11.59
CA LEU A 181 0.04 8.30 -10.35
C LEU A 181 1.21 8.36 -9.35
N ARG A 182 2.30 7.60 -9.57
CA ARG A 182 3.48 7.57 -8.69
C ARG A 182 4.73 8.14 -9.32
N ALA A 183 4.67 8.52 -10.58
CA ALA A 183 5.76 9.21 -11.23
C ALA A 183 6.04 10.56 -10.56
N ASP A 184 7.30 10.95 -10.48
CA ASP A 184 7.66 12.30 -10.09
C ASP A 184 7.40 13.31 -11.24
N HIS A 185 7.94 14.52 -11.13
CA HIS A 185 7.78 15.55 -12.15
C HIS A 185 8.69 15.32 -13.37
N HIS A 186 9.69 14.45 -13.25
CA HIS A 186 10.55 14.03 -14.35
C HIS A 186 10.05 12.75 -15.02
N GLY A 187 8.94 12.16 -14.56
CA GLY A 187 8.43 10.89 -15.08
C GLY A 187 9.10 9.66 -14.51
N GLN A 188 9.95 9.81 -13.50
CA GLN A 188 10.60 8.68 -12.86
C GLN A 188 9.65 8.00 -11.91
N ILE A 189 9.54 6.68 -12.07
CA ILE A 189 8.74 5.80 -11.27
C ILE A 189 9.67 4.99 -10.40
N ARG A 190 9.37 4.96 -9.10
CA ARG A 190 10.05 4.09 -8.15
C ARG A 190 9.03 3.28 -7.36
N LEU A 191 8.84 2.02 -7.76
CA LEU A 191 7.93 1.13 -7.06
C LEU A 191 8.64 0.43 -5.88
N PRO A 192 8.09 0.50 -4.66
CA PRO A 192 8.67 -0.17 -3.50
C PRO A 192 8.75 -1.69 -3.68
N HIS A 193 9.65 -2.31 -2.94
CA HIS A 193 9.71 -3.77 -2.82
C HIS A 193 8.36 -4.34 -2.39
N GLY A 194 7.94 -5.44 -3.01
CA GLY A 194 6.68 -6.10 -2.68
C GLY A 194 5.43 -5.41 -3.23
N PHE A 195 5.54 -4.22 -3.85
CA PHE A 195 4.39 -3.52 -4.42
C PHE A 195 3.65 -4.37 -5.48
N LEU A 196 4.39 -4.89 -6.46
CA LEU A 196 3.83 -5.80 -7.46
C LEU A 196 3.26 -7.08 -6.82
N ARG A 197 3.84 -7.55 -5.71
CA ARG A 197 3.33 -8.72 -4.99
C ARG A 197 1.98 -8.41 -4.32
N GLY A 198 1.84 -7.25 -3.69
CA GLY A 198 0.58 -6.77 -3.12
C GLY A 198 -0.51 -6.59 -4.17
N MET A 199 -0.15 -6.18 -5.38
CA MET A 199 -1.07 -6.11 -6.52
C MET A 199 -1.30 -7.45 -7.24
N ARG A 200 -0.63 -8.53 -6.81
CA ARG A 200 -0.59 -9.84 -7.52
C ARG A 200 -0.12 -9.77 -8.99
N LEU A 201 0.77 -8.83 -9.28
CA LEU A 201 1.45 -8.63 -10.57
C LEU A 201 2.93 -9.08 -10.51
N HIS A 202 3.38 -9.67 -9.41
CA HIS A 202 4.76 -10.14 -9.27
C HIS A 202 5.05 -11.35 -10.15
N GLY A 203 6.26 -11.45 -10.68
CA GLY A 203 6.68 -12.54 -11.58
C GLY A 203 6.20 -12.37 -13.02
N ARG A 204 5.32 -11.39 -13.28
CA ARG A 204 4.75 -11.10 -14.59
C ARG A 204 5.60 -10.11 -15.37
N ALA A 205 6.70 -10.60 -15.96
CA ALA A 205 7.63 -9.78 -16.74
C ALA A 205 6.99 -9.24 -18.04
N GLU A 206 6.01 -9.97 -18.59
CA GLU A 206 5.29 -9.64 -19.81
C GLU A 206 4.55 -8.29 -19.73
N LEU A 207 4.03 -7.91 -18.55
CA LEU A 207 3.32 -6.64 -18.36
C LEU A 207 4.23 -5.44 -18.63
N TRP A 208 5.51 -5.58 -18.28
CA TRP A 208 6.50 -4.55 -18.54
C TRP A 208 6.88 -4.49 -20.01
N LEU A 209 6.99 -5.65 -20.66
CA LEU A 209 7.27 -5.73 -22.09
C LEU A 209 6.11 -5.14 -22.90
N GLU A 210 4.86 -5.40 -22.53
CA GLU A 210 3.67 -4.78 -23.14
C GLU A 210 3.75 -3.24 -23.09
N LEU A 211 4.08 -2.67 -21.93
CA LEU A 211 4.15 -1.21 -21.75
C LEU A 211 5.39 -0.58 -22.40
N GLU A 212 6.51 -1.31 -22.46
CA GLU A 212 7.71 -0.90 -23.22
C GLU A 212 7.44 -0.93 -24.73
N HIS A 213 6.79 -1.99 -25.21
CA HIS A 213 6.43 -2.14 -26.62
C HIS A 213 5.41 -1.10 -27.07
N ALA A 214 4.49 -0.71 -26.19
CA ALA A 214 3.58 0.41 -26.40
C ALA A 214 4.29 1.79 -26.41
N GLY A 215 5.60 1.85 -26.15
CA GLY A 215 6.35 3.10 -26.07
C GLY A 215 5.93 3.99 -24.89
N TRP A 216 5.20 3.45 -23.92
CA TRP A 216 4.59 4.23 -22.84
C TRP A 216 5.54 4.42 -21.65
N LEU A 217 6.39 3.42 -21.38
CA LEU A 217 7.43 3.49 -20.36
C LEU A 217 8.72 2.82 -20.83
N HIS A 218 9.83 3.12 -20.14
CA HIS A 218 11.10 2.42 -20.27
C HIS A 218 11.61 1.95 -18.91
N ARG A 219 12.02 0.68 -18.74
CA ARG A 219 12.59 0.22 -17.47
C ARG A 219 14.06 0.55 -17.35
N LEU A 220 14.39 1.27 -16.28
CA LEU A 220 15.76 1.62 -15.92
C LEU A 220 16.49 0.48 -15.17
N SER A 221 15.74 -0.47 -14.57
CA SER A 221 16.32 -1.65 -13.92
C SER A 221 15.55 -2.93 -14.28
N ARG A 222 16.25 -3.88 -14.89
CA ARG A 222 15.68 -5.16 -15.34
C ARG A 222 15.69 -6.27 -14.28
N ARG A 223 16.61 -6.23 -13.30
CA ARG A 223 16.92 -7.40 -12.45
C ARG A 223 16.70 -7.24 -10.95
N CYS A 224 16.55 -6.02 -10.42
CA CYS A 224 16.42 -5.81 -8.98
C CYS A 224 15.35 -4.78 -8.61
N SER A 225 14.60 -5.10 -7.56
CA SER A 225 13.75 -4.14 -6.86
C SER A 225 14.63 -3.15 -6.06
N PRO A 226 14.26 -1.86 -5.93
CA PRO A 226 13.01 -1.24 -6.38
C PRO A 226 12.92 -1.18 -7.91
N VAL A 227 11.74 -1.48 -8.44
CA VAL A 227 11.51 -1.36 -9.88
C VAL A 227 11.54 0.11 -10.24
N GLN A 228 12.43 0.45 -11.16
CA GLN A 228 12.59 1.81 -11.68
C GLN A 228 12.19 1.81 -13.15
N ALA A 229 11.35 2.76 -13.50
CA ALA A 229 10.92 2.99 -14.87
C ALA A 229 10.81 4.50 -15.12
N GLN A 230 10.88 4.89 -16.37
CA GLN A 230 10.75 6.24 -16.87
C GLN A 230 9.49 6.28 -17.73
N LEU A 231 8.53 7.15 -17.43
CA LEU A 231 7.43 7.43 -18.34
C LEU A 231 7.98 8.20 -19.54
N LEU A 232 7.53 7.80 -20.73
CA LEU A 232 7.93 8.43 -21.99
C LEU A 232 6.89 9.44 -22.49
N ASP A 233 5.65 9.34 -22.01
CA ASP A 233 4.58 10.26 -22.39
C ASP A 233 4.61 11.55 -21.56
N ALA A 234 4.92 12.67 -22.22
CA ALA A 234 4.97 14.01 -21.64
C ALA A 234 3.61 14.50 -21.11
N ALA A 235 2.49 14.01 -21.66
CA ALA A 235 1.15 14.42 -21.22
C ALA A 235 0.86 14.01 -19.77
N VAL A 236 1.49 12.95 -19.25
CA VAL A 236 1.40 12.57 -17.82
C VAL A 236 2.24 13.50 -16.94
N LEU A 237 3.33 14.04 -17.50
CA LEU A 237 4.31 14.86 -16.77
C LEU A 237 3.82 16.29 -16.55
N HIS A 238 2.99 16.80 -17.47
CA HIS A 238 2.42 18.15 -17.42
C HIS A 238 1.07 18.23 -16.67
N GLN A 239 0.52 17.12 -16.19
CA GLN A 239 -0.74 17.15 -15.44
C GLN A 239 -0.60 17.88 -14.09
N ALA A 240 -1.58 18.73 -13.79
CA ALA A 240 -1.60 19.72 -12.72
C ALA A 240 -2.04 19.26 -11.29
N PRO A 241 -1.79 18.02 -10.80
CA PRO A 241 -1.77 17.75 -9.36
C PRO A 241 -0.34 17.67 -8.81
N GLY A 242 -0.13 18.33 -7.67
CA GLY A 242 1.07 18.13 -6.87
C GLY A 242 1.28 16.65 -6.48
N ARG A 243 2.55 16.26 -6.28
CA ARG A 243 2.97 14.88 -5.97
C ARG A 243 2.13 14.19 -4.89
N THR A 244 1.77 14.89 -3.83
CA THR A 244 0.96 14.35 -2.72
C THR A 244 -0.43 13.91 -3.18
N ALA A 245 -1.11 14.71 -4.02
CA ALA A 245 -2.43 14.38 -4.54
C ALA A 245 -2.39 13.13 -5.43
N ARG A 246 -1.37 13.02 -6.30
CA ARG A 246 -1.17 11.83 -7.15
C ARG A 246 -0.91 10.58 -6.30
N ILE A 247 -0.09 10.68 -5.25
CA ILE A 247 0.16 9.55 -4.34
C ILE A 247 -1.11 9.12 -3.60
N ARG A 248 -1.96 10.05 -3.16
CA ARG A 248 -3.25 9.74 -2.52
C ARG A 248 -4.22 9.08 -3.51
N ALA A 249 -4.32 9.59 -4.73
CA ALA A 249 -5.09 8.96 -5.80
C ALA A 249 -4.58 7.53 -6.11
N ALA A 250 -3.27 7.35 -6.16
CA ALA A 250 -2.65 6.04 -6.35
C ALA A 250 -2.96 5.07 -5.19
N GLN A 251 -3.06 5.57 -3.96
CA GLN A 251 -3.46 4.78 -2.79
C GLN A 251 -4.95 4.44 -2.84
N TRP A 252 -5.81 5.39 -3.19
CA TRP A 252 -7.24 5.14 -3.40
C TRP A 252 -7.45 4.08 -4.48
N ALA A 253 -6.73 4.13 -5.60
CA ALA A 253 -6.84 3.14 -6.68
C ALA A 253 -6.50 1.69 -6.25
N LEU A 254 -5.77 1.49 -5.15
CA LEU A 254 -5.51 0.15 -4.61
C LEU A 254 -6.69 -0.41 -3.80
N ARG A 255 -7.55 0.48 -3.27
CA ARG A 255 -8.73 0.16 -2.45
C ARG A 255 -9.81 1.21 -2.71
N PRO A 256 -10.40 1.19 -3.90
CA PRO A 256 -11.34 2.24 -4.25
C PRO A 256 -12.59 2.07 -3.38
N ALA A 257 -13.00 3.15 -2.71
CA ALA A 257 -14.31 3.23 -2.09
C ALA A 257 -15.26 3.84 -3.11
N PRO A 258 -16.47 3.31 -3.32
CA PRO A 258 -17.16 2.29 -2.50
C PRO A 258 -16.84 0.81 -2.83
N LEU A 259 -16.18 0.50 -3.94
CA LEU A 259 -15.97 -0.87 -4.43
C LEU A 259 -14.61 -1.48 -4.05
N ALA A 260 -14.50 -2.17 -2.92
CA ALA A 260 -13.25 -2.82 -2.54
C ALA A 260 -13.10 -4.23 -3.16
N ALA A 261 -12.58 -4.32 -4.39
CA ALA A 261 -12.28 -5.60 -5.03
C ALA A 261 -11.14 -6.36 -4.31
N SER A 262 -11.34 -7.65 -4.05
CA SER A 262 -10.29 -8.50 -3.46
C SER A 262 -9.08 -8.61 -4.40
N PRO A 263 -7.83 -8.56 -3.90
CA PRO A 263 -6.65 -8.80 -4.70
C PRO A 263 -6.62 -10.18 -5.37
N GLY A 264 -7.42 -11.15 -4.89
CA GLY A 264 -7.55 -12.49 -5.46
C GLY A 264 -8.38 -12.55 -6.74
N LEU A 265 -9.16 -11.51 -7.06
CA LEU A 265 -9.94 -11.47 -8.30
C LEU A 265 -9.03 -11.31 -9.53
N PRO A 266 -9.46 -11.82 -10.70
CA PRO A 266 -8.82 -11.54 -11.99
C PRO A 266 -8.56 -10.04 -12.21
N CYS A 267 -7.45 -9.71 -12.88
CA CYS A 267 -7.08 -8.30 -13.12
C CYS A 267 -8.14 -7.54 -13.94
N ALA A 268 -8.85 -8.22 -14.84
CA ALA A 268 -9.99 -7.65 -15.57
C ALA A 268 -11.08 -7.18 -14.61
N LEU A 269 -11.59 -8.07 -13.74
CA LEU A 269 -12.60 -7.72 -12.73
C LEU A 269 -12.14 -6.60 -11.78
N ARG A 270 -10.87 -6.62 -11.37
CA ARG A 270 -10.32 -5.57 -10.50
C ARG A 270 -10.25 -4.21 -11.18
N LEU A 271 -9.88 -4.18 -12.46
CA LEU A 271 -9.83 -2.94 -13.24
C LEU A 271 -11.24 -2.42 -13.53
N THR A 272 -12.18 -3.30 -13.88
CA THR A 272 -13.59 -2.95 -14.05
C THR A 272 -14.17 -2.39 -12.76
N ALA A 273 -14.01 -3.08 -11.62
CA ALA A 273 -14.48 -2.57 -10.33
C ALA A 273 -13.87 -1.21 -9.97
N LEU A 274 -12.59 -0.98 -10.28
CA LEU A 274 -11.93 0.31 -10.10
C LEU A 274 -12.51 1.40 -11.01
N ALA A 275 -12.79 1.09 -12.27
CA ALA A 275 -13.42 2.00 -13.21
C ALA A 275 -14.83 2.37 -12.75
N LEU A 276 -15.66 1.38 -12.35
CA LEU A 276 -16.99 1.65 -11.79
C LEU A 276 -16.90 2.53 -10.55
N ALA A 277 -15.97 2.24 -9.62
CA ALA A 277 -15.77 3.05 -8.43
C ALA A 277 -15.42 4.50 -8.75
N ALA A 278 -14.61 4.71 -9.78
CA ALA A 278 -14.21 6.04 -10.24
C ALA A 278 -15.39 6.83 -10.83
N HIS A 279 -16.38 6.13 -11.40
CA HIS A 279 -17.58 6.71 -12.01
C HIS A 279 -18.83 6.61 -11.11
N SER A 280 -18.69 6.20 -9.85
CA SER A 280 -19.81 6.06 -8.92
C SER A 280 -19.89 7.26 -7.96
N THR A 281 -21.09 7.77 -7.73
CA THR A 281 -21.37 8.79 -6.71
C THR A 281 -22.59 8.39 -5.92
N ALA A 282 -22.51 8.44 -4.59
CA ALA A 282 -23.64 8.18 -3.70
C ALA A 282 -24.38 6.83 -3.94
N GLY A 283 -23.65 5.76 -4.23
CA GLY A 283 -24.22 4.40 -4.32
C GLY A 283 -24.67 3.95 -5.71
N ALA A 284 -24.61 4.83 -6.71
CA ALA A 284 -24.85 4.45 -8.11
C ALA A 284 -23.80 5.09 -9.03
N GLY A 285 -23.69 4.60 -10.25
CA GLY A 285 -22.80 5.17 -11.26
C GLY A 285 -23.31 4.94 -12.67
N GLY A 286 -22.66 5.59 -13.62
CA GLY A 286 -22.95 5.40 -15.03
C GLY A 286 -21.84 5.91 -15.93
N GLY A 287 -21.87 5.48 -17.19
CA GLY A 287 -20.97 5.94 -18.24
C GLY A 287 -21.22 5.22 -19.56
N GLU A 288 -20.63 5.73 -20.63
CA GLU A 288 -20.65 5.12 -21.96
C GLU A 288 -19.93 3.74 -21.92
N LEU A 289 -20.60 2.69 -22.41
CA LEU A 289 -20.07 1.32 -22.41
C LEU A 289 -18.71 1.27 -23.08
N ASP A 290 -18.61 1.88 -24.25
CA ASP A 290 -17.40 1.92 -25.08
C ASP A 290 -16.24 2.64 -24.39
N ALA A 291 -16.52 3.72 -23.66
CA ALA A 291 -15.51 4.45 -22.90
C ALA A 291 -14.97 3.60 -21.74
N LEU A 292 -15.87 2.95 -20.98
CA LEU A 292 -15.49 2.06 -19.88
C LEU A 292 -14.73 0.82 -20.39
N ALA A 293 -15.14 0.27 -21.53
CA ALA A 293 -14.49 -0.87 -22.18
C ALA A 293 -13.05 -0.50 -22.58
N ARG A 294 -12.87 0.67 -23.19
CA ARG A 294 -11.55 1.23 -23.52
C ARG A 294 -10.68 1.47 -22.28
N GLN A 295 -11.24 1.98 -21.17
CA GLN A 295 -10.49 2.14 -19.91
C GLN A 295 -10.00 0.79 -19.37
N CYS A 296 -10.85 -0.23 -19.44
CA CYS A 296 -10.55 -1.57 -18.95
C CYS A 296 -9.65 -2.41 -19.89
N GLY A 297 -9.44 -1.96 -21.13
CA GLY A 297 -8.73 -2.74 -22.15
C GLY A 297 -9.51 -3.98 -22.58
N GLN A 298 -10.84 -3.85 -22.63
CA GLN A 298 -11.75 -4.93 -22.99
C GLN A 298 -12.63 -4.52 -24.16
N PRO A 299 -13.10 -5.46 -24.99
CA PRO A 299 -14.20 -5.21 -25.90
C PRO A 299 -15.52 -5.03 -25.11
N PRO A 300 -16.52 -4.29 -25.65
CA PRO A 300 -17.79 -4.03 -24.97
C PRO A 300 -18.50 -5.29 -24.46
N GLN A 301 -18.51 -6.36 -25.25
CA GLN A 301 -19.16 -7.62 -24.88
C GLN A 301 -18.50 -8.26 -23.65
N GLN A 302 -17.17 -8.24 -23.57
CA GLN A 302 -16.46 -8.76 -22.40
C GLN A 302 -16.64 -7.84 -21.18
N LEU A 303 -16.89 -6.55 -21.37
CA LEU A 303 -17.23 -5.68 -20.27
C LEU A 303 -18.58 -6.05 -19.65
N GLU A 304 -19.60 -6.35 -20.47
CA GLU A 304 -20.91 -6.84 -19.99
C GLU A 304 -20.76 -8.14 -19.18
N ASP A 305 -20.00 -9.12 -19.69
CA ASP A 305 -19.69 -10.36 -18.95
C ASP A 305 -19.01 -10.10 -17.59
N LEU A 306 -18.13 -9.09 -17.53
CA LEU A 306 -17.45 -8.69 -16.31
C LEU A 306 -18.41 -7.99 -15.33
N LEU A 307 -19.39 -7.22 -15.82
CA LEU A 307 -20.43 -6.62 -14.99
C LEU A 307 -21.30 -7.71 -14.35
N ASP A 308 -21.70 -8.74 -15.11
CA ASP A 308 -22.42 -9.90 -14.59
C ASP A 308 -21.61 -10.66 -13.53
N GLN A 309 -20.30 -10.80 -13.74
CA GLN A 309 -19.41 -11.39 -12.74
C GLN A 309 -19.30 -10.53 -11.46
N LEU A 310 -19.33 -9.20 -11.57
CA LEU A 310 -19.32 -8.30 -10.41
C LEU A 310 -20.65 -8.37 -9.62
N VAL A 311 -21.78 -8.58 -10.31
CA VAL A 311 -23.07 -8.87 -9.67
C VAL A 311 -23.04 -10.19 -8.92
N ARG A 312 -22.55 -11.26 -9.58
CA ARG A 312 -22.37 -12.57 -8.93
C ARG A 312 -21.42 -12.51 -7.72
N ALA A 313 -20.40 -11.66 -7.78
CA ALA A 313 -19.48 -11.42 -6.68
C ALA A 313 -20.04 -10.50 -5.58
N ARG A 314 -21.29 -10.02 -5.71
CA ARG A 314 -21.97 -9.06 -4.81
C ARG A 314 -21.19 -7.76 -4.60
N LEU A 315 -20.42 -7.35 -5.60
CA LEU A 315 -19.74 -6.06 -5.62
C LEU A 315 -20.66 -4.99 -6.21
N VAL A 316 -21.51 -5.36 -7.17
CA VAL A 316 -22.54 -4.54 -7.80
C VAL A 316 -23.89 -5.20 -7.50
N THR A 317 -24.92 -4.42 -7.21
CA THR A 317 -26.28 -4.94 -6.96
C THR A 317 -26.94 -5.34 -8.27
N ALA A 318 -26.93 -4.41 -9.23
CA ALA A 318 -27.49 -4.58 -10.56
C ALA A 318 -26.78 -3.63 -11.55
N TRP A 319 -26.86 -3.95 -12.84
CA TRP A 319 -26.42 -3.08 -13.92
C TRP A 319 -27.40 -3.16 -15.09
N HIS A 320 -27.54 -2.07 -15.84
CA HIS A 320 -28.49 -1.93 -16.95
C HIS A 320 -27.80 -1.25 -18.13
N HIS A 321 -28.03 -1.73 -19.36
CA HIS A 321 -27.57 -1.13 -20.61
C HIS A 321 -28.75 -0.42 -21.29
N HIS A 322 -28.62 0.88 -21.52
CA HIS A 322 -29.53 1.65 -22.36
C HIS A 322 -29.01 1.66 -23.80
N HIS A 323 -29.46 0.72 -24.63
CA HIS A 323 -28.98 0.55 -26.00
C HIS A 323 -29.14 1.79 -26.88
N ASP A 324 -30.17 2.61 -26.63
CA ASP A 324 -30.43 3.84 -27.41
C ASP A 324 -29.36 4.91 -27.20
N SER A 325 -28.75 4.97 -26.01
CA SER A 325 -27.70 5.94 -25.67
C SER A 325 -26.29 5.33 -25.60
N GLY A 326 -26.16 4.00 -25.62
CA GLY A 326 -24.90 3.30 -25.36
C GLY A 326 -24.39 3.46 -23.93
N GLU A 327 -25.25 3.93 -23.01
CA GLU A 327 -24.90 4.14 -21.61
C GLU A 327 -25.17 2.90 -20.77
N VAL A 328 -24.28 2.65 -19.83
CA VAL A 328 -24.46 1.64 -18.79
C VAL A 328 -24.61 2.33 -17.45
N ARG A 329 -25.58 1.87 -16.66
CA ARG A 329 -25.81 2.31 -15.28
C ARG A 329 -25.67 1.12 -14.34
N TRP A 330 -25.19 1.37 -13.14
CA TRP A 330 -25.06 0.33 -12.11
C TRP A 330 -25.35 0.87 -10.73
N GLU A 331 -25.77 -0.04 -9.87
CA GLU A 331 -26.09 0.22 -8.47
C GLU A 331 -25.15 -0.56 -7.57
N LEU A 332 -24.76 0.06 -6.46
CA LEU A 332 -23.84 -0.52 -5.50
C LEU A 332 -24.60 -0.98 -4.26
N PRO A 333 -24.10 -2.01 -3.56
CA PRO A 333 -24.68 -2.43 -2.30
C PRO A 333 -24.73 -1.26 -1.31
N ALA A 334 -25.87 -1.03 -0.68
CA ALA A 334 -25.97 -0.06 0.40
C ALA A 334 -24.96 -0.42 1.49
N HIS A 335 -24.18 0.57 1.95
CA HIS A 335 -23.28 0.37 3.07
C HIS A 335 -24.14 0.30 4.34
N SER A 336 -24.66 -0.89 4.68
CA SER A 336 -25.29 -1.08 5.99
C SER A 336 -24.21 -0.90 7.06
N PRO A 337 -24.29 0.11 7.94
CA PRO A 337 -23.48 0.08 9.15
C PRO A 337 -23.83 -1.21 9.92
N PRO A 338 -22.89 -1.82 10.66
CA PRO A 338 -23.24 -2.93 11.53
C PRO A 338 -24.34 -2.46 12.49
N SER A 339 -25.52 -3.04 12.36
CA SER A 339 -26.70 -2.71 13.16
C SER A 339 -26.38 -2.99 14.63
N GLU A 340 -26.55 -1.98 15.49
CA GLU A 340 -26.53 -2.11 16.96
C GLU A 340 -27.75 -2.90 17.51
N ASP A 341 -28.57 -3.50 16.65
CA ASP A 341 -29.82 -4.15 17.06
C ASP A 341 -29.66 -5.56 17.63
N ALA A 342 -28.46 -6.14 17.65
CA ALA A 342 -28.23 -7.40 18.36
C ALA A 342 -28.12 -7.24 19.90
N ALA A 343 -28.14 -6.01 20.43
CA ALA A 343 -28.02 -5.74 21.87
C ALA A 343 -29.37 -5.48 22.58
N ARG A 344 -30.51 -5.44 21.86
CA ARG A 344 -31.82 -5.13 22.46
C ARG A 344 -32.77 -6.32 22.66
N GLU A 345 -32.48 -7.49 22.08
CA GLU A 345 -33.34 -8.69 22.25
C GLU A 345 -32.85 -9.67 23.33
N ALA A 346 -31.78 -9.36 24.06
CA ALA A 346 -31.33 -10.13 25.23
C ALA A 346 -31.61 -9.44 26.57
N GLY A 347 -32.42 -8.38 26.59
CA GLY A 347 -32.66 -7.59 27.79
C GLY A 347 -33.90 -6.71 27.71
N ALA A 348 -35.08 -7.32 27.53
CA ALA A 348 -36.36 -6.80 27.99
C ALA A 348 -37.35 -7.96 28.19
#